data_AF-A0A3M2BER4-F1
#
_entry.id   AF-A0A3M2BER4-F1
#
_cell.length_a   1.000
_cell.length_b   1.000
_cell.length_c   1.000
_cell.angle_alpha   90.00
_cell.angle_beta   90.00
_cell.angle_gamma   90.00
#
_symmetry.space_group_name_H-M   'P 1'
#
loop_
_entity.id
_entity.type
_entity.pdbx_description
1 polymer ?
#
loop_
_entity_poly.entity_id
_entity_poly.type
_entity_poly.pdbx_seq_one_letter_code
_entity_poly.pdbx_strand_id
1 'polypeptide(L)'
;MDTPDEQEGSRSSFENQLVDELAGMLQDRLTRDPELRRLAELVGMWLVRASRSAARGHGAHAAATAELPQGAAQDQSSDAPQEVDGASFEGAQATGMLAEVKPSSSNEPPIHPELLQALLQQYENPGVSPAQPGLAGGSPPARPTTPQRRDVASLEGYARRMELKADACRWARQRTEAEASGKGFDSVKPMYNELLERADTMQPCYLWMIQRDTDFIESEAWTRLEGCYRACAETLHAIVEFPEAYASSPELLLLLGETQSAIRAGMEACGAYPKWTDNDQQAVFEWCRDEGEFRKVYNQFLSLSRLADPSLHRGMLARAQKIRSTLSEQRDRQRMQTRSLNTIRYHIGQIENHDPNLDHHWSRIVEGIIGALDAGLLPSSTDLVELLEPIADDIPSELLEQPRIQEVFRYVDQRIARKECAGGEPLEAVRETTPEIRLVREALRGTRMVLIGGEPRPHSKAALEREFELSELDWQVSEAHTPHSRFESAITQPDTRVVAIMIRWSSHSYEGLQEICEKHGKVFVRLPGGYSPAQVAHQIVEQASIQLGLAQPEARSAHSGE
;
A
#
# COMPACT_ATOMS: atom_id res chain seq x y z
N MET A 1 18.92 -57.76 -7.11
CA MET A 1 19.56 -56.45 -6.92
C MET A 1 18.39 -55.51 -6.72
N ASP A 2 17.94 -55.44 -5.47
CA ASP A 2 16.72 -54.72 -5.13
C ASP A 2 17.10 -53.28 -4.80
N THR A 3 16.39 -52.35 -5.42
CA THR A 3 16.68 -50.92 -5.39
C THR A 3 16.34 -50.32 -4.01
N PRO A 4 17.16 -49.41 -3.48
CA PRO A 4 17.00 -48.86 -2.12
C PRO A 4 15.71 -48.06 -1.88
N ASP A 5 14.96 -47.66 -2.93
CA ASP A 5 13.71 -46.88 -2.80
C ASP A 5 12.50 -47.67 -2.27
N GLU A 6 12.48 -49.01 -2.38
CA GLU A 6 11.35 -49.80 -1.87
C GLU A 6 11.41 -50.02 -0.34
N GLN A 7 12.54 -49.72 0.31
CA GLN A 7 12.71 -49.93 1.76
C GLN A 7 12.24 -48.74 2.63
N GLU A 8 12.19 -47.52 2.10
CA GLU A 8 11.76 -46.34 2.88
C GLU A 8 10.23 -46.26 3.04
N GLY A 9 9.45 -46.63 2.02
CA GLY A 9 7.99 -46.69 2.10
C GLY A 9 7.49 -47.73 3.11
N SER A 10 8.21 -48.86 3.23
CA SER A 10 7.88 -49.93 4.20
C SER A 10 8.14 -49.51 5.65
N ARG A 11 9.20 -48.71 5.90
CA ARG A 11 9.51 -48.20 7.24
C ARG A 11 8.50 -47.18 7.76
N SER A 12 8.11 -46.21 6.93
CA SER A 12 7.11 -45.20 7.34
C SER A 12 5.73 -45.81 7.59
N SER A 13 5.33 -46.80 6.79
CA SER A 13 4.10 -47.56 7.03
C SER A 13 4.13 -48.33 8.34
N PHE A 14 5.28 -48.93 8.69
CA PHE A 14 5.43 -49.69 9.93
C PHE A 14 5.43 -48.79 11.17
N GLU A 15 6.09 -47.62 11.12
CA GLU A 15 6.10 -46.66 12.23
C GLU A 15 4.71 -46.10 12.53
N ASN A 16 3.93 -45.73 11.50
CA ASN A 16 2.56 -45.27 11.68
C ASN A 16 1.65 -46.37 12.23
N GLN A 17 1.81 -47.61 11.75
CA GLN A 17 1.06 -48.75 12.28
C GLN A 17 1.39 -49.01 13.76
N LEU A 18 2.65 -48.88 14.16
CA LEU A 18 3.08 -49.09 15.54
C LEU A 18 2.58 -47.98 16.48
N VAL A 19 2.51 -46.74 15.99
CA VAL A 19 1.90 -45.60 16.70
C VAL A 19 0.40 -45.82 16.89
N ASP A 20 -0.32 -46.27 15.87
CA ASP A 20 -1.76 -46.54 15.94
C ASP A 20 -2.07 -47.72 16.88
N GLU A 21 -1.25 -48.77 16.87
CA GLU A 21 -1.38 -49.90 17.80
C GLU A 21 -1.11 -49.48 19.26
N LEU A 22 -0.08 -48.67 19.51
CA LEU A 22 0.20 -48.10 20.83
C LEU A 22 -0.93 -47.17 21.30
N ALA A 23 -1.46 -46.33 20.41
CA ALA A 23 -2.59 -45.46 20.70
C ALA A 23 -3.83 -46.26 21.06
N GLY A 24 -4.13 -47.33 20.31
CA GLY A 24 -5.23 -48.26 20.60
C GLY A 24 -5.08 -48.95 21.97
N MET A 25 -3.88 -49.45 22.29
CA MET A 25 -3.60 -50.07 23.60
C MET A 25 -3.74 -49.08 24.77
N LEU A 26 -3.22 -47.86 24.60
CA LEU A 26 -3.35 -46.79 25.59
C LEU A 26 -4.82 -46.39 25.77
N GLN A 27 -5.59 -46.28 24.70
CA GLN A 27 -7.01 -45.93 24.75
C GLN A 27 -7.84 -47.01 25.45
N ASP A 28 -7.61 -48.30 25.17
CA ASP A 28 -8.28 -49.40 25.87
C ASP A 28 -7.93 -49.40 27.37
N ARG A 29 -6.66 -49.16 27.73
CA ARG A 29 -6.22 -49.05 29.13
C ARG A 29 -6.82 -47.85 29.85
N LEU A 30 -6.84 -46.67 29.24
CA LEU A 30 -7.49 -45.46 29.77
C LEU A 30 -9.00 -45.63 29.94
N THR A 31 -9.63 -46.51 29.16
CA THR A 31 -11.05 -46.82 29.26
C THR A 31 -11.36 -47.74 30.45
N ARG A 32 -10.44 -48.64 30.81
CA ARG A 32 -10.64 -49.64 31.88
C ARG A 32 -10.10 -49.21 33.24
N ASP A 33 -9.09 -48.35 33.28
CA ASP A 33 -8.41 -47.94 34.51
C ASP A 33 -8.72 -46.47 34.87
N PRO A 34 -9.53 -46.21 35.93
CA PRO A 34 -9.89 -44.86 36.33
C PRO A 34 -8.73 -44.06 36.94
N GLU A 35 -7.72 -44.72 37.52
CA GLU A 35 -6.54 -44.02 38.06
C GLU A 35 -5.64 -43.54 36.93
N LEU A 36 -5.43 -44.39 35.91
CA LEU A 36 -4.67 -44.02 34.72
C LEU A 36 -5.34 -42.88 33.94
N ARG A 37 -6.68 -42.89 33.86
CA ARG A 37 -7.46 -41.79 33.26
C ARG A 37 -7.25 -40.48 34.01
N ARG A 38 -7.34 -40.50 35.34
CA ARG A 38 -7.12 -39.33 36.18
C ARG A 38 -5.69 -38.79 36.04
N LEU A 39 -4.70 -39.67 35.92
CA LEU A 39 -3.31 -39.27 35.68
C LEU A 39 -3.12 -38.62 34.30
N ALA A 40 -3.73 -39.16 33.26
CA ALA A 40 -3.72 -38.57 31.91
C ALA A 40 -4.38 -37.18 31.86
N GLU A 41 -5.51 -37.00 32.57
CA GLU A 41 -6.17 -35.70 32.72
C GLU A 41 -5.26 -34.67 33.41
N LEU A 42 -4.56 -35.07 34.47
CA LEU A 42 -3.61 -34.20 35.19
C LEU A 42 -2.43 -33.79 34.32
N VAL A 43 -1.88 -34.71 33.53
CA VAL A 43 -0.79 -34.42 32.57
C VAL A 43 -1.29 -33.46 31.47
N GLY A 44 -2.49 -33.69 30.93
CA GLY A 44 -3.10 -32.80 29.94
C GLY A 44 -3.31 -31.38 30.49
N MET A 45 -3.83 -31.26 31.71
CA MET A 45 -3.96 -29.97 32.40
C MET A 45 -2.62 -29.28 32.63
N TRP A 46 -1.59 -30.04 32.99
CA TRP A 46 -0.24 -29.51 33.18
C TRP A 46 0.35 -28.97 31.87
N LEU A 47 0.23 -29.70 30.76
CA LEU A 47 0.70 -29.26 29.44
C LEU A 47 -0.01 -27.98 28.96
N VAL A 48 -1.32 -27.86 29.19
CA VAL A 48 -2.10 -26.65 28.85
C VAL A 48 -1.67 -25.45 29.70
N ARG A 49 -1.32 -25.65 30.97
CA ARG A 49 -0.77 -24.57 31.81
C ARG A 49 0.63 -24.18 31.35
N ALA A 50 1.50 -25.15 31.07
CA ALA A 50 2.85 -24.91 30.61
C ALA A 50 2.88 -24.10 29.29
N SER A 51 2.00 -24.43 28.33
CA SER A 51 1.90 -23.69 27.06
C SER A 51 1.39 -22.26 27.25
N ARG A 52 0.43 -22.04 28.16
CA ARG A 52 -0.05 -20.69 28.52
C ARG A 52 1.01 -19.85 29.22
N SER A 53 1.83 -20.46 30.08
CA SER A 53 2.95 -19.78 30.73
C SER A 53 4.05 -19.40 29.72
N ALA A 54 4.38 -20.29 28.78
CA ALA A 54 5.34 -20.01 27.72
C ALA A 54 4.87 -18.85 26.80
N ALA A 55 3.56 -18.75 26.54
CA ALA A 55 2.97 -17.66 25.75
C ALA A 55 3.01 -16.30 26.47
N ARG A 56 2.94 -16.27 27.81
CA ARG A 56 3.01 -15.02 28.59
C ARG A 56 4.43 -14.48 28.76
N GLY A 57 5.43 -15.36 28.81
CA GLY A 57 6.85 -14.97 28.95
C GLY A 57 7.39 -14.14 27.77
N HIS A 58 6.76 -14.21 26.60
CA HIS A 58 7.20 -13.49 25.40
C HIS A 58 6.56 -12.09 25.23
N GLY A 59 5.59 -11.71 26.08
CA GLY A 59 4.88 -10.42 25.95
C GLY A 59 5.37 -9.31 26.89
N ALA A 60 6.14 -9.63 27.94
CA ALA A 60 6.43 -8.67 29.02
C ALA A 60 7.65 -7.76 28.75
N HIS A 61 8.45 -8.01 27.71
CA HIS A 61 9.65 -7.20 27.40
C HIS A 61 9.43 -6.06 26.40
N ALA A 62 8.24 -5.94 25.79
CA ALA A 62 8.00 -4.98 24.69
C ALA A 62 7.21 -3.71 25.08
N ALA A 63 6.80 -3.55 26.35
CA ALA A 63 5.88 -2.48 26.77
C ALA A 63 6.48 -1.44 27.75
N ALA A 64 7.81 -1.29 27.78
CA ALA A 64 8.48 -0.35 28.68
C ALA A 64 9.51 0.51 27.93
N THR A 65 9.07 1.33 26.97
CA THR A 65 9.78 2.56 26.53
C THR A 65 8.95 3.31 25.49
N ALA A 66 8.11 4.27 25.93
CA ALA A 66 7.66 5.40 25.14
C ALA A 66 6.94 6.42 26.04
N GLU A 67 7.70 7.22 26.77
CA GLU A 67 7.21 8.49 27.31
C GLU A 67 7.67 9.62 26.38
N LEU A 68 6.74 10.45 25.90
CA LEU A 68 7.01 11.77 25.34
C LEU A 68 5.94 12.76 25.82
N PRO A 69 6.26 14.07 25.91
CA PRO A 69 5.67 14.98 26.88
C PRO A 69 4.47 15.76 26.34
N GLN A 70 3.57 16.12 27.26
CA GLN A 70 2.47 17.05 27.05
C GLN A 70 2.98 18.49 27.05
N GLY A 71 2.75 19.19 25.94
CA GLY A 71 2.91 20.64 25.82
C GLY A 71 1.55 21.30 25.60
N ALA A 72 1.25 22.29 26.45
CA ALA A 72 0.02 23.05 26.50
C ALA A 72 -0.07 24.11 25.38
N ALA A 73 -1.29 24.36 24.89
CA ALA A 73 -1.70 25.66 24.37
C ALA A 73 -3.23 25.79 24.51
N GLN A 74 -3.64 26.74 25.36
CA GLN A 74 -4.99 27.31 25.40
C GLN A 74 -5.19 28.19 24.17
N ASP A 75 -6.41 28.21 23.62
CA ASP A 75 -6.89 29.42 22.95
C ASP A 75 -8.40 29.60 23.14
N GLN A 76 -8.78 30.86 23.36
CA GLN A 76 -10.11 31.35 23.69
C GLN A 76 -10.69 32.14 22.51
N SER A 77 -11.96 31.94 22.17
CA SER A 77 -12.94 32.96 21.69
C SER A 77 -14.20 32.20 21.25
N SER A 78 -15.39 32.44 21.81
CA SER A 78 -16.24 33.64 21.77
C SER A 78 -16.70 33.99 20.35
N ASP A 79 -17.85 33.47 19.93
CA ASP A 79 -19.07 34.26 19.74
C ASP A 79 -20.21 33.43 19.14
N ALA A 80 -21.35 33.44 19.85
CA ALA A 80 -22.70 33.18 19.35
C ALA A 80 -23.46 34.52 19.35
N PRO A 81 -24.54 34.71 18.56
CA PRO A 81 -25.88 34.21 18.94
C PRO A 81 -26.73 33.79 17.69
N GLN A 82 -27.93 33.21 17.70
CA GLN A 82 -29.02 33.07 18.67
C GLN A 82 -30.06 32.03 18.15
N GLU A 83 -30.80 31.42 19.09
CA GLU A 83 -32.22 31.00 19.04
C GLU A 83 -32.75 30.07 17.93
N VAL A 84 -33.31 28.89 18.32
CA VAL A 84 -34.78 28.64 18.45
C VAL A 84 -35.09 27.43 19.37
N ASP A 85 -36.09 27.61 20.25
CA ASP A 85 -37.06 26.67 20.87
C ASP A 85 -36.68 25.28 21.42
N GLY A 86 -36.64 25.19 22.75
CA GLY A 86 -37.81 24.83 23.56
C GLY A 86 -38.41 23.41 23.43
N ALA A 87 -37.93 22.46 24.25
CA ALA A 87 -38.79 21.42 24.84
C ALA A 87 -38.18 20.85 26.12
N SER A 88 -38.89 21.06 27.23
CA SER A 88 -38.59 20.58 28.58
C SER A 88 -38.85 19.08 28.72
N PHE A 89 -37.94 18.36 29.39
CA PHE A 89 -38.25 17.09 30.04
C PHE A 89 -37.48 16.97 31.38
N GLU A 90 -38.26 16.93 32.46
CA GLU A 90 -37.88 16.47 33.80
C GLU A 90 -37.36 15.01 33.67
N GLY A 91 -36.37 14.49 34.39
CA GLY A 91 -35.94 14.72 35.76
C GLY A 91 -35.80 13.33 36.42
N ALA A 92 -34.57 12.81 36.56
CA ALA A 92 -34.27 11.67 37.44
C ALA A 92 -32.75 11.57 37.67
N GLN A 93 -32.28 12.13 38.79
CA GLN A 93 -30.93 11.91 39.30
C GLN A 93 -30.90 10.65 40.16
N ALA A 94 -30.03 9.70 39.81
CA ALA A 94 -29.66 8.57 40.65
C ALA A 94 -28.16 8.65 40.96
N THR A 95 -27.84 9.15 42.15
CA THR A 95 -26.50 9.10 42.76
C THR A 95 -26.22 7.69 43.28
N GLY A 96 -25.32 6.96 42.60
CA GLY A 96 -24.79 5.67 43.02
C GLY A 96 -23.36 5.79 43.56
N MET A 97 -23.15 5.36 44.80
CA MET A 97 -21.89 5.32 45.53
C MET A 97 -20.81 4.48 44.83
N LEU A 98 -19.61 5.04 44.64
CA LEU A 98 -18.40 4.26 44.35
C LEU A 98 -17.79 3.78 45.67
N ALA A 99 -17.76 2.46 45.85
CA ALA A 99 -17.06 1.80 46.93
C ALA A 99 -15.60 1.53 46.53
N GLU A 100 -14.70 1.93 47.42
CA GLU A 100 -13.26 1.73 47.36
C GLU A 100 -12.91 0.23 47.43
N VAL A 101 -12.29 -0.31 46.37
CA VAL A 101 -11.79 -1.69 46.32
C VAL A 101 -10.35 -1.72 46.80
N LYS A 102 -10.13 -2.34 47.97
CA LYS A 102 -8.79 -2.66 48.49
C LYS A 102 -8.12 -3.76 47.66
N PRO A 103 -6.80 -3.67 47.39
CA PRO A 103 -6.07 -4.72 46.69
C PRO A 103 -5.87 -5.96 47.59
N SER A 104 -6.29 -7.12 47.10
CA SER A 104 -6.04 -8.43 47.72
C SER A 104 -4.56 -8.81 47.58
N SER A 105 -3.91 -9.02 48.72
CA SER A 105 -2.60 -9.64 48.88
C SER A 105 -2.62 -11.08 48.36
N SER A 106 -1.76 -11.39 47.39
CA SER A 106 -1.49 -12.75 46.92
C SER A 106 -0.44 -13.40 47.81
N ASN A 107 -0.84 -14.41 48.57
CA ASN A 107 0.08 -15.34 49.23
C ASN A 107 0.63 -16.32 48.19
N GLU A 108 1.82 -16.03 47.66
CA GLU A 108 2.68 -17.05 47.04
C GLU A 108 3.54 -17.73 48.12
N PRO A 109 3.74 -19.06 48.06
CA PRO A 109 4.65 -19.74 48.96
C PRO A 109 6.11 -19.35 48.63
N PRO A 110 6.98 -19.18 49.64
CA PRO A 110 8.37 -18.83 49.41
C PRO A 110 9.10 -19.98 48.71
N ILE A 111 9.85 -19.64 47.67
CA ILE A 111 10.75 -20.57 46.98
C ILE A 111 11.87 -20.95 47.96
N HIS A 112 12.03 -22.24 48.24
CA HIS A 112 13.07 -22.75 49.14
C HIS A 112 14.46 -22.39 48.57
N PRO A 113 15.35 -21.73 49.33
CA PRO A 113 16.67 -21.31 48.85
C PRO A 113 17.52 -22.47 48.31
N GLU A 114 17.31 -23.66 48.85
CA GLU A 114 18.00 -24.89 48.46
C GLU A 114 17.65 -25.32 47.02
N LEU A 115 16.42 -25.03 46.56
CA LEU A 115 15.96 -25.39 45.21
C LEU A 115 16.54 -24.43 44.17
N LEU A 116 16.73 -23.16 44.55
CA LEU A 116 17.41 -22.16 43.72
C LEU A 116 18.92 -22.46 43.63
N GLN A 117 19.53 -22.92 44.72
CA GLN A 117 20.94 -23.28 44.75
C GLN A 117 21.23 -24.58 43.97
N ALA A 118 20.32 -25.54 43.97
CA ALA A 118 20.40 -26.74 43.13
C ALA A 118 20.29 -26.42 41.62
N LEU A 119 19.41 -25.48 41.25
CA LEU A 119 19.26 -25.01 39.87
C LEU A 119 20.49 -24.23 39.36
N LEU A 120 21.12 -23.43 40.23
CA LEU A 120 22.33 -22.68 39.88
C LEU A 120 23.55 -23.58 39.75
N GLN A 121 23.70 -24.61 40.60
CA GLN A 121 24.77 -25.61 40.45
C GLN A 121 24.66 -26.45 39.17
N GLN A 122 23.46 -26.57 38.59
CA GLN A 122 23.25 -27.28 37.34
C GLN A 122 23.71 -26.49 36.09
N TYR A 123 23.87 -25.18 36.21
CA TYR A 123 24.27 -24.29 35.11
C TYR A 123 25.75 -23.87 35.12
N GLU A 124 26.48 -24.11 36.20
CA GLU A 124 27.90 -23.68 36.33
C GLU A 124 28.95 -24.72 35.88
N ASN A 125 28.55 -25.85 35.29
CA ASN A 125 29.49 -26.85 34.74
C ASN A 125 29.39 -26.98 33.20
N PRO A 126 30.04 -26.09 32.42
CA PRO A 126 30.14 -26.27 30.97
C PRO A 126 31.30 -27.23 30.69
N GLY A 127 30.97 -28.53 30.59
CA GLY A 127 31.84 -29.49 29.93
C GLY A 127 32.14 -30.73 30.75
N VAL A 128 31.22 -31.71 30.69
CA VAL A 128 31.51 -33.12 30.41
C VAL A 128 30.18 -33.74 29.96
N SER A 129 30.01 -33.99 28.66
CA SER A 129 28.93 -34.85 28.16
C SER A 129 29.22 -36.30 28.57
N PRO A 130 28.30 -37.02 29.22
CA PRO A 130 28.46 -38.46 29.39
C PRO A 130 28.26 -39.12 28.02
N ALA A 131 29.24 -39.93 27.64
CA ALA A 131 29.22 -40.73 26.42
C ALA A 131 27.96 -41.60 26.36
N GLN A 132 27.14 -41.38 25.34
CA GLN A 132 26.09 -42.33 24.97
C GLN A 132 26.74 -43.56 24.33
N PRO A 133 26.31 -44.79 24.69
CA PRO A 133 26.74 -45.99 23.99
C PRO A 133 26.22 -45.97 22.54
N GLY A 134 27.12 -46.28 21.60
CA GLY A 134 26.90 -46.16 20.17
C GLY A 134 25.67 -46.90 19.67
N LEU A 135 24.71 -46.13 19.14
CA LEU A 135 23.69 -46.60 18.21
C LEU A 135 24.22 -46.41 16.80
N ALA A 136 24.40 -47.52 16.11
CA ALA A 136 24.84 -47.58 14.73
C ALA A 136 23.79 -46.96 13.78
N GLY A 137 24.24 -46.04 12.92
CA GLY A 137 23.83 -45.97 11.52
C GLY A 137 22.38 -45.58 11.18
N GLY A 138 21.73 -44.68 11.93
CA GLY A 138 20.51 -44.02 11.46
C GLY A 138 20.86 -42.79 10.60
N SER A 139 20.50 -42.79 9.32
CA SER A 139 20.53 -41.57 8.49
C SER A 139 19.78 -40.44 9.22
N PRO A 140 20.29 -39.21 9.22
CA PRO A 140 19.57 -38.07 9.80
C PRO A 140 18.17 -38.00 9.18
N PRO A 141 17.11 -37.81 9.97
CA PRO A 141 15.74 -37.74 9.44
C PRO A 141 15.71 -36.70 8.31
N ALA A 142 15.15 -37.09 7.17
CA ALA A 142 15.05 -36.24 6.00
C ALA A 142 14.53 -34.87 6.42
N ARG A 143 15.26 -33.80 6.05
CA ARG A 143 14.81 -32.44 6.32
C ARG A 143 13.41 -32.30 5.71
N PRO A 144 12.43 -31.74 6.44
CA PRO A 144 11.11 -31.49 5.89
C PRO A 144 11.28 -30.71 4.59
N THR A 145 10.82 -31.30 3.49
CA THR A 145 10.84 -30.69 2.17
C THR A 145 10.11 -29.36 2.27
N THR A 146 10.77 -28.28 1.84
CA THR A 146 10.14 -26.96 1.79
C THR A 146 8.85 -27.10 0.98
N PRO A 147 7.68 -26.71 1.53
CA PRO A 147 6.41 -26.88 0.82
C PRO A 147 6.50 -26.21 -0.54
N GLN A 148 6.28 -26.98 -1.60
CA GLN A 148 6.26 -26.43 -2.96
C GLN A 148 5.05 -25.50 -3.07
N ARG A 149 5.30 -24.28 -3.55
CA ARG A 149 4.24 -23.30 -3.78
C ARG A 149 3.27 -23.85 -4.83
N ARG A 150 2.01 -24.05 -4.44
CA ARG A 150 0.95 -24.46 -5.37
C ARG A 150 0.65 -23.32 -6.34
N ASP A 151 0.42 -23.65 -7.60
CA ASP A 151 0.16 -22.67 -8.67
C ASP A 151 -1.18 -21.94 -8.46
N VAL A 152 -1.16 -20.61 -8.57
CA VAL A 152 -2.35 -19.74 -8.51
C VAL A 152 -3.30 -20.03 -9.67
N ALA A 153 -2.80 -20.47 -10.83
CA ALA A 153 -3.66 -20.82 -11.97
C ALA A 153 -4.65 -21.94 -11.65
N SER A 154 -4.30 -22.83 -10.71
CA SER A 154 -5.22 -23.89 -10.25
C SER A 154 -6.46 -23.35 -9.53
N LEU A 155 -6.38 -22.14 -8.94
CA LEU A 155 -7.48 -21.50 -8.23
C LEU A 155 -8.62 -21.03 -9.14
N GLU A 156 -8.34 -20.70 -10.40
CA GLU A 156 -9.38 -20.29 -11.35
C GLU A 156 -10.36 -21.44 -11.63
N GLY A 157 -9.85 -22.68 -11.65
CA GLY A 157 -10.67 -23.88 -11.76
C GLY A 157 -11.56 -24.08 -10.52
N TYR A 158 -11.01 -23.89 -9.32
CA TYR A 158 -11.78 -23.95 -8.08
C TYR A 158 -12.83 -22.85 -8.00
N ALA A 159 -12.53 -21.61 -8.38
CA ALA A 159 -13.48 -20.50 -8.38
C ALA A 159 -14.73 -20.83 -9.20
N ARG A 160 -14.54 -21.28 -10.46
CA ARG A 160 -15.63 -21.70 -11.35
C ARG A 160 -16.44 -22.87 -10.81
N ARG A 161 -15.78 -23.86 -10.20
CA ARG A 161 -16.48 -24.98 -9.55
C ARG A 161 -17.27 -24.55 -8.31
N MET A 162 -16.77 -23.60 -7.52
CA MET A 162 -17.51 -23.02 -6.38
C MET A 162 -18.77 -22.27 -6.85
N GLU A 163 -18.72 -21.54 -7.97
CA GLU A 163 -19.91 -20.91 -8.56
C GLU A 163 -20.93 -21.96 -9.00
N LEU A 164 -20.49 -22.99 -9.73
CA LEU A 164 -21.35 -24.08 -10.17
C LEU A 164 -22.01 -24.79 -8.97
N LYS A 165 -21.27 -24.95 -7.87
CA LYS A 165 -21.77 -25.51 -6.62
C LYS A 165 -22.79 -24.60 -5.92
N ALA A 166 -22.59 -23.29 -5.95
CA ALA A 166 -23.61 -22.36 -5.49
C ALA A 166 -24.92 -22.48 -6.30
N ASP A 167 -24.81 -22.61 -7.62
CA ASP A 167 -25.96 -22.84 -8.50
C ASP A 167 -26.63 -24.19 -8.22
N ALA A 168 -25.86 -25.23 -7.88
CA ALA A 168 -26.37 -26.53 -7.47
C ALA A 168 -27.12 -26.49 -6.12
N CYS A 169 -26.65 -25.70 -5.14
CA CYS A 169 -27.41 -25.45 -3.90
C CYS A 169 -28.74 -24.75 -4.18
N ARG A 170 -28.73 -23.76 -5.08
CA ARG A 170 -29.95 -23.06 -5.52
C ARG A 170 -30.94 -24.04 -6.17
N TRP A 171 -30.43 -24.94 -7.02
CA TRP A 171 -31.24 -25.99 -7.63
C TRP A 171 -31.85 -26.93 -6.59
N ALA A 172 -31.06 -27.39 -5.62
CA ALA A 172 -31.55 -28.31 -4.57
C ALA A 172 -32.66 -27.66 -3.73
N ARG A 173 -32.53 -26.37 -3.44
CA ARG A 173 -33.59 -25.58 -2.82
C ARG A 173 -34.87 -25.54 -3.67
N GLN A 174 -34.75 -25.23 -4.95
CA GLN A 174 -35.89 -25.19 -5.88
C GLN A 174 -36.56 -26.56 -6.06
N ARG A 175 -35.78 -27.65 -6.05
CA ARG A 175 -36.32 -29.02 -6.06
C ARG A 175 -37.20 -29.26 -4.83
N THR A 176 -36.68 -28.94 -3.65
CA THR A 176 -37.41 -29.07 -2.37
C THR A 176 -38.73 -28.27 -2.40
N GLU A 177 -38.70 -27.05 -2.93
CA GLU A 177 -39.89 -26.20 -3.10
C GLU A 177 -40.88 -26.76 -4.15
N ALA A 178 -40.39 -27.33 -5.25
CA ALA A 178 -41.21 -27.95 -6.28
C ALA A 178 -41.91 -29.22 -5.78
N GLU A 179 -41.22 -30.03 -4.98
CA GLU A 179 -41.78 -31.22 -4.34
C GLU A 179 -42.84 -30.84 -3.29
N ALA A 180 -42.53 -29.87 -2.42
CA ALA A 180 -43.48 -29.36 -1.44
C ALA A 180 -44.74 -28.74 -2.07
N SER A 181 -44.63 -28.19 -3.29
CA SER A 181 -45.75 -27.63 -4.06
C SER A 181 -46.42 -28.62 -5.03
N GLY A 182 -45.99 -29.88 -5.07
CA GLY A 182 -46.57 -30.91 -5.96
C GLY A 182 -46.28 -30.72 -7.44
N LYS A 183 -45.35 -29.82 -7.82
CA LYS A 183 -44.94 -29.58 -9.22
C LYS A 183 -44.04 -30.69 -9.77
N GLY A 184 -43.40 -31.47 -8.89
CA GLY A 184 -42.53 -32.58 -9.25
C GLY A 184 -41.23 -32.16 -9.92
N PHE A 185 -40.38 -33.16 -10.22
CA PHE A 185 -39.03 -32.99 -10.76
C PHE A 185 -38.99 -32.33 -12.14
N ASP A 186 -40.01 -32.54 -12.98
CA ASP A 186 -40.03 -32.03 -14.36
C ASP A 186 -39.93 -30.50 -14.43
N SER A 187 -40.41 -29.80 -13.40
CA SER A 187 -40.32 -28.34 -13.30
C SER A 187 -38.88 -27.81 -13.08
N VAL A 188 -37.98 -28.63 -12.53
CA VAL A 188 -36.58 -28.25 -12.23
C VAL A 188 -35.56 -29.03 -13.09
N LYS A 189 -36.03 -29.94 -13.93
CA LYS A 189 -35.21 -30.78 -14.83
C LYS A 189 -34.35 -29.99 -15.83
N PRO A 190 -34.81 -28.87 -16.44
CA PRO A 190 -33.95 -28.10 -17.34
C PRO A 190 -32.67 -27.59 -16.67
N MET A 191 -32.80 -27.04 -15.47
CA MET A 191 -31.66 -26.52 -14.70
C MET A 191 -30.77 -27.65 -14.17
N TYR A 192 -31.32 -28.83 -13.87
CA TYR A 192 -30.52 -30.03 -13.55
C TYR A 192 -29.61 -30.44 -14.71
N ASN A 193 -30.16 -30.49 -15.93
CA ASN A 193 -29.41 -30.86 -17.12
C ASN A 193 -28.29 -29.84 -17.42
N GLU A 194 -28.58 -28.55 -17.27
CA GLU A 194 -27.59 -27.48 -17.43
C GLU A 194 -26.42 -27.62 -16.43
N LEU A 195 -26.73 -27.95 -15.16
CA LEU A 195 -25.69 -28.18 -14.14
C LEU A 195 -24.80 -29.38 -14.49
N LEU A 196 -25.38 -30.47 -15.00
CA LEU A 196 -24.62 -31.65 -15.43
C LEU A 196 -23.72 -31.33 -16.62
N GLU A 197 -24.23 -30.62 -17.62
CA GLU A 197 -23.46 -30.19 -18.79
C GLU A 197 -22.28 -29.29 -18.37
N ARG A 198 -22.53 -28.30 -17.51
CA ARG A 198 -21.46 -27.44 -16.97
C ARG A 198 -20.45 -28.24 -16.14
N ALA A 199 -20.89 -29.18 -15.31
CA ALA A 199 -20.00 -30.02 -14.51
C ALA A 199 -19.08 -30.89 -15.37
N ASP A 200 -19.58 -31.41 -16.49
CA ASP A 200 -18.80 -32.21 -17.45
C ASP A 200 -17.64 -31.41 -18.06
N THR A 201 -17.83 -30.11 -18.30
CA THR A 201 -16.76 -29.23 -18.79
C THR A 201 -15.70 -28.87 -17.74
N MET A 202 -15.92 -29.18 -16.45
CA MET A 202 -15.08 -28.75 -15.32
C MET A 202 -14.46 -29.91 -14.53
N GLN A 203 -14.32 -31.09 -15.12
CA GLN A 203 -13.84 -32.29 -14.41
C GLN A 203 -12.42 -32.12 -13.81
N PRO A 204 -12.17 -32.60 -12.57
CA PRO A 204 -13.12 -33.25 -11.67
C PRO A 204 -14.03 -32.23 -10.96
N CYS A 205 -15.36 -32.32 -11.15
CA CYS A 205 -16.33 -31.51 -10.41
C CYS A 205 -17.47 -32.41 -9.90
N TYR A 206 -17.50 -32.65 -8.59
CA TYR A 206 -18.53 -33.46 -7.96
C TYR A 206 -19.62 -32.59 -7.33
N LEU A 207 -20.84 -32.70 -7.87
CA LEU A 207 -22.03 -32.00 -7.37
C LEU A 207 -22.81 -32.93 -6.42
N TRP A 208 -22.44 -32.97 -5.14
CA TRP A 208 -23.16 -33.79 -4.16
C TRP A 208 -24.58 -33.25 -3.88
N MET A 209 -24.83 -31.96 -4.11
CA MET A 209 -26.11 -31.29 -3.86
C MET A 209 -27.24 -31.83 -4.73
N ILE A 210 -26.92 -32.31 -5.94
CA ILE A 210 -27.91 -32.79 -6.89
C ILE A 210 -28.34 -34.23 -6.66
N GLN A 211 -27.73 -34.92 -5.68
CA GLN A 211 -28.08 -36.29 -5.33
C GLN A 211 -29.50 -36.35 -4.75
N ARG A 212 -30.19 -37.48 -4.91
CA ARG A 212 -31.57 -37.65 -4.42
C ARG A 212 -31.65 -37.76 -2.90
N ASP A 213 -30.60 -38.29 -2.29
CA ASP A 213 -30.57 -38.53 -0.85
C ASP A 213 -30.17 -37.30 -0.02
N THR A 214 -30.34 -36.09 -0.59
CA THR A 214 -30.14 -34.79 0.07
C THR A 214 -31.47 -34.11 0.45
N ASP A 215 -32.61 -34.80 0.26
CA ASP A 215 -33.96 -34.29 0.57
C ASP A 215 -34.18 -33.95 2.07
N PHE A 216 -33.28 -34.43 2.94
CA PHE A 216 -33.31 -34.13 4.37
C PHE A 216 -32.79 -32.71 4.71
N ILE A 217 -32.20 -32.00 3.74
CA ILE A 217 -31.61 -30.67 3.96
C ILE A 217 -32.67 -29.59 3.72
N GLU A 218 -32.89 -28.74 4.71
CA GLU A 218 -33.88 -27.67 4.67
C GLU A 218 -33.50 -26.53 3.69
N SER A 219 -34.53 -25.86 3.15
CA SER A 219 -34.38 -24.73 2.20
C SER A 219 -33.48 -23.61 2.73
N GLU A 220 -33.54 -23.30 4.02
CA GLU A 220 -32.68 -22.27 4.63
C GLU A 220 -31.21 -22.71 4.66
N ALA A 221 -30.94 -24.00 4.91
CA ALA A 221 -29.59 -24.54 4.91
C ALA A 221 -28.98 -24.49 3.50
N TRP A 222 -29.78 -24.78 2.46
CA TRP A 222 -29.36 -24.59 1.07
C TRP A 222 -29.02 -23.14 0.74
N THR A 223 -29.82 -22.19 1.25
CA THR A 223 -29.57 -20.75 1.07
C THR A 223 -28.24 -20.33 1.69
N ARG A 224 -27.95 -20.82 2.91
CA ARG A 224 -26.67 -20.57 3.58
C ARG A 224 -25.49 -21.16 2.80
N LEU A 225 -25.58 -22.43 2.39
CA LEU A 225 -24.55 -23.10 1.61
C LEU A 225 -24.30 -22.42 0.26
N GLU A 226 -25.35 -22.07 -0.50
CA GLU A 226 -25.24 -21.26 -1.72
C GLU A 226 -24.41 -20.00 -1.44
N GLY A 227 -24.74 -19.28 -0.37
CA GLY A 227 -24.03 -18.10 0.07
C GLY A 227 -22.55 -18.32 0.37
N CYS A 228 -22.20 -19.37 1.11
CA CYS A 228 -20.83 -19.71 1.43
C CYS A 228 -20.01 -20.04 0.17
N TYR A 229 -20.58 -20.83 -0.75
CA TYR A 229 -19.94 -21.13 -2.04
C TYR A 229 -19.70 -19.88 -2.88
N ARG A 230 -20.68 -18.96 -2.96
CA ARG A 230 -20.50 -17.67 -3.68
C ARG A 230 -19.41 -16.81 -3.05
N ALA A 231 -19.37 -16.70 -1.72
CA ALA A 231 -18.35 -15.91 -1.03
C ALA A 231 -16.94 -16.50 -1.26
N CYS A 232 -16.80 -17.83 -1.23
CA CYS A 232 -15.55 -18.51 -1.53
C CYS A 232 -15.13 -18.29 -2.99
N ALA A 233 -16.05 -18.45 -3.95
CA ALA A 233 -15.80 -18.19 -5.37
C ALA A 233 -15.30 -16.74 -5.62
N GLU A 234 -15.98 -15.75 -5.06
CA GLU A 234 -15.62 -14.34 -5.22
C GLU A 234 -14.23 -14.05 -4.63
N THR A 235 -13.90 -14.66 -3.50
CA THR A 235 -12.58 -14.51 -2.87
C THR A 235 -11.48 -15.16 -3.73
N LEU A 236 -11.75 -16.33 -4.32
CA LEU A 236 -10.81 -16.98 -5.25
C LEU A 236 -10.60 -16.14 -6.51
N HIS A 237 -11.67 -15.57 -7.10
CA HIS A 237 -11.56 -14.66 -8.24
C HIS A 237 -10.69 -13.45 -7.92
N ALA A 238 -10.85 -12.84 -6.75
CA ALA A 238 -10.01 -11.72 -6.33
C ALA A 238 -8.52 -12.12 -6.21
N ILE A 239 -8.22 -13.32 -5.72
CA ILE A 239 -6.83 -13.82 -5.64
C ILE A 239 -6.24 -14.07 -7.03
N VAL A 240 -7.01 -14.68 -7.94
CA VAL A 240 -6.58 -14.99 -9.32
C VAL A 240 -6.37 -13.71 -10.14
N GLU A 241 -7.29 -12.75 -10.02
CA GLU A 241 -7.27 -11.50 -10.80
C GLU A 241 -6.15 -10.54 -10.35
N PHE A 242 -5.78 -10.57 -9.07
CA PHE A 242 -4.82 -9.64 -8.45
C PHE A 242 -3.70 -10.37 -7.69
N PRO A 243 -2.84 -11.16 -8.35
CA PRO A 243 -1.82 -11.98 -7.69
C PRO A 243 -0.77 -11.15 -6.93
N GLU A 244 -0.44 -9.95 -7.41
CA GLU A 244 0.49 -9.03 -6.74
C GLU A 244 -0.11 -8.40 -5.49
N ALA A 245 -1.36 -7.95 -5.57
CA ALA A 245 -2.05 -7.38 -4.40
C ALA A 245 -2.25 -8.45 -3.33
N TYR A 246 -2.65 -9.64 -3.76
CA TYR A 246 -2.66 -10.83 -2.91
C TYR A 246 -1.30 -11.06 -2.26
N ALA A 247 -0.17 -10.98 -3.00
CA ALA A 247 1.18 -11.11 -2.44
C ALA A 247 1.45 -10.13 -1.28
N SER A 248 0.90 -8.92 -1.36
CA SER A 248 1.14 -7.84 -0.39
C SER A 248 0.17 -7.78 0.79
N SER A 249 -1.03 -8.35 0.69
CA SER A 249 -2.08 -8.26 1.74
C SER A 249 -2.54 -9.64 2.23
N PRO A 250 -2.48 -9.90 3.56
CA PRO A 250 -3.00 -11.16 4.12
C PRO A 250 -4.53 -11.23 4.14
N GLU A 251 -5.24 -10.13 3.89
CA GLU A 251 -6.70 -10.03 4.05
C GLU A 251 -7.46 -11.03 3.17
N LEU A 252 -7.06 -11.19 1.91
CA LEU A 252 -7.67 -12.17 0.99
C LEU A 252 -7.46 -13.61 1.45
N LEU A 253 -6.29 -13.92 2.02
CA LEU A 253 -5.99 -15.26 2.54
C LEU A 253 -6.80 -15.56 3.80
N LEU A 254 -6.96 -14.57 4.67
CA LEU A 254 -7.79 -14.67 5.86
C LEU A 254 -9.26 -14.91 5.50
N LEU A 255 -9.79 -14.12 4.56
CA LEU A 255 -11.16 -14.27 4.06
C LEU A 255 -11.36 -15.60 3.31
N LEU A 256 -10.37 -16.06 2.55
CA LEU A 256 -10.46 -17.36 1.89
C LEU A 256 -10.59 -18.49 2.92
N GLY A 257 -9.74 -18.49 3.95
CA GLY A 257 -9.84 -19.48 5.03
C GLY A 257 -11.17 -19.40 5.78
N GLU A 258 -11.74 -18.20 5.99
CA GLU A 258 -13.06 -18.01 6.57
C GLU A 258 -14.18 -18.62 5.69
N THR A 259 -14.22 -18.25 4.41
CA THR A 259 -15.27 -18.70 3.47
C THR A 259 -15.25 -20.21 3.24
N GLN A 260 -14.07 -20.83 3.05
CA GLN A 260 -13.97 -22.28 2.89
C GLN A 260 -14.38 -23.02 4.18
N SER A 261 -14.05 -22.45 5.34
CA SER A 261 -14.41 -23.01 6.64
C SER A 261 -15.93 -22.93 6.88
N ALA A 262 -16.56 -21.86 6.41
CA ALA A 262 -18.01 -21.68 6.47
C ALA A 262 -18.77 -22.69 5.60
N ILE A 263 -18.22 -23.09 4.45
CA ILE A 263 -18.78 -24.20 3.64
C ILE A 263 -18.77 -25.47 4.48
N ARG A 264 -17.63 -25.79 5.09
CA ARG A 264 -17.47 -26.99 5.92
C ARG A 264 -18.44 -27.00 7.10
N ALA A 265 -18.51 -25.90 7.85
CA ALA A 265 -19.46 -25.74 8.96
C ALA A 265 -20.91 -25.87 8.52
N GLY A 266 -21.26 -25.30 7.34
CA GLY A 266 -22.59 -25.42 6.76
C GLY A 266 -22.97 -26.87 6.44
N MET A 267 -22.02 -27.64 5.88
CA MET A 267 -22.22 -29.06 5.59
C MET A 267 -22.37 -29.91 6.87
N GLU A 268 -21.63 -29.59 7.93
CA GLU A 268 -21.79 -30.23 9.24
C GLU A 268 -23.15 -29.89 9.88
N ALA A 269 -23.54 -28.62 9.84
CA ALA A 269 -24.80 -28.14 10.43
C ALA A 269 -26.05 -28.73 9.76
N CYS A 270 -25.98 -29.03 8.45
CA CYS A 270 -27.10 -29.67 7.75
C CYS A 270 -27.03 -31.20 7.71
N GLY A 271 -26.03 -31.83 8.35
CA GLY A 271 -25.87 -33.29 8.36
C GLY A 271 -25.37 -33.90 7.05
N ALA A 272 -24.90 -33.10 6.10
CA ALA A 272 -24.29 -33.59 4.87
C ALA A 272 -22.92 -34.23 5.14
N TYR A 273 -22.16 -33.70 6.10
CA TYR A 273 -20.89 -34.27 6.55
C TYR A 273 -21.11 -35.27 7.71
N PRO A 274 -20.42 -36.43 7.77
CA PRO A 274 -19.32 -36.91 6.90
C PRO A 274 -19.77 -37.71 5.67
N LYS A 275 -21.08 -37.85 5.44
CA LYS A 275 -21.60 -38.65 4.32
C LYS A 275 -21.08 -38.16 2.96
N TRP A 276 -20.99 -36.84 2.81
CA TRP A 276 -20.45 -36.16 1.64
C TRP A 276 -19.22 -35.34 2.01
N THR A 277 -18.14 -35.53 1.27
CA THR A 277 -16.94 -34.71 1.34
C THR A 277 -16.87 -33.81 0.11
N ASP A 278 -16.66 -32.51 0.32
CA ASP A 278 -16.43 -31.58 -0.77
C ASP A 278 -14.94 -31.48 -1.10
N ASN A 279 -14.52 -32.16 -2.17
CA ASN A 279 -13.12 -32.19 -2.60
C ASN A 279 -12.58 -30.81 -3.00
N ASP A 280 -13.41 -29.91 -3.51
CA ASP A 280 -12.95 -28.58 -3.91
C ASP A 280 -12.73 -27.70 -2.67
N GLN A 281 -13.60 -27.79 -1.67
CA GLN A 281 -13.41 -27.09 -0.40
C GLN A 281 -12.16 -27.61 0.32
N GLN A 282 -11.94 -28.92 0.33
CA GLN A 282 -10.74 -29.53 0.89
C GLN A 282 -9.47 -29.07 0.15
N ALA A 283 -9.50 -29.02 -1.18
CA ALA A 283 -8.36 -28.54 -1.97
C ALA A 283 -8.05 -27.05 -1.71
N VAL A 284 -9.09 -26.22 -1.57
CA VAL A 284 -8.96 -24.80 -1.20
C VAL A 284 -8.41 -24.65 0.23
N PHE A 285 -8.86 -25.48 1.19
CA PHE A 285 -8.32 -25.53 2.54
C PHE A 285 -6.82 -25.81 2.54
N GLU A 286 -6.40 -26.85 1.82
CA GLU A 286 -5.00 -27.24 1.74
C GLU A 286 -4.15 -26.16 1.08
N TRP A 287 -4.64 -25.56 -0.01
CA TRP A 287 -3.98 -24.43 -0.64
C TRP A 287 -3.83 -23.25 0.32
N CYS A 288 -4.90 -22.89 1.04
CA CYS A 288 -4.89 -21.80 2.00
C CYS A 288 -3.94 -22.06 3.17
N ARG A 289 -3.82 -23.31 3.62
CA ARG A 289 -2.89 -23.73 4.66
C ARG A 289 -1.45 -23.64 4.20
N ASP A 290 -1.15 -24.23 3.04
CA ASP A 290 0.21 -24.26 2.50
C ASP A 290 0.70 -22.82 2.21
N GLU A 291 -0.15 -21.94 1.70
CA GLU A 291 0.25 -20.53 1.52
C GLU A 291 0.29 -19.74 2.83
N GLY A 292 -0.60 -19.99 3.79
CA GLY A 292 -0.51 -19.41 5.13
C GLY A 292 0.82 -19.73 5.80
N GLU A 293 1.29 -20.98 5.66
CA GLU A 293 2.60 -21.40 6.15
C GLU A 293 3.77 -20.74 5.40
N PHE A 294 3.68 -20.67 4.07
CA PHE A 294 4.70 -20.04 3.23
C PHE A 294 4.88 -18.56 3.60
N ARG A 295 3.77 -17.85 3.81
CA ARG A 295 3.75 -16.41 4.12
C ARG A 295 3.81 -16.07 5.60
N LYS A 296 3.82 -17.08 6.47
CA LYS A 296 3.75 -16.92 7.93
C LYS A 296 2.51 -16.13 8.38
N VAL A 297 1.39 -16.34 7.70
CA VAL A 297 0.08 -15.76 8.04
C VAL A 297 -0.72 -16.79 8.82
N TYR A 298 -1.01 -16.49 10.09
CA TYR A 298 -1.88 -17.32 10.92
C TYR A 298 -3.34 -17.08 10.53
N ASN A 299 -4.02 -18.13 10.04
CA ASN A 299 -5.45 -18.11 9.75
C ASN A 299 -6.19 -19.03 10.74
N GLN A 300 -6.96 -18.43 11.65
CA GLN A 300 -7.68 -19.16 12.70
C GLN A 300 -8.73 -20.15 12.16
N PHE A 301 -9.26 -19.91 10.96
CA PHE A 301 -10.31 -20.73 10.35
C PHE A 301 -9.79 -22.01 9.70
N LEU A 302 -8.47 -22.21 9.72
CA LEU A 302 -7.83 -23.46 9.31
C LEU A 302 -7.81 -24.51 10.45
N SER A 303 -8.42 -24.21 11.59
CA SER A 303 -8.58 -25.16 12.71
C SER A 303 -9.99 -25.73 12.75
N LEU A 304 -10.12 -27.05 12.92
CA LEU A 304 -11.39 -27.72 13.18
C LEU A 304 -12.11 -27.19 14.44
N SER A 305 -11.37 -26.63 15.39
CA SER A 305 -11.92 -26.05 16.62
C SER A 305 -12.51 -24.64 16.44
N ARG A 306 -12.29 -24.02 15.29
CA ARG A 306 -12.65 -22.62 15.01
C ARG A 306 -13.25 -22.48 13.61
N LEU A 307 -14.28 -23.26 13.34
CA LEU A 307 -14.99 -23.13 12.08
C LEU A 307 -15.73 -21.80 11.97
N ALA A 308 -15.80 -21.24 10.75
CA ALA A 308 -16.54 -20.00 10.50
C ALA A 308 -18.06 -20.25 10.54
N ASP A 309 -18.82 -19.25 10.99
CA ASP A 309 -20.28 -19.33 11.03
C ASP A 309 -20.89 -19.20 9.62
N PRO A 310 -21.58 -20.24 9.10
CA PRO A 310 -22.20 -20.18 7.77
C PRO A 310 -23.33 -19.15 7.67
N SER A 311 -23.91 -18.69 8.77
CA SER A 311 -24.95 -17.65 8.77
C SER A 311 -24.42 -16.28 8.29
N LEU A 312 -23.12 -16.04 8.40
CA LEU A 312 -22.46 -14.77 8.06
C LEU A 312 -22.08 -14.65 6.57
N HIS A 313 -22.54 -15.58 5.72
CA HIS A 313 -22.14 -15.65 4.31
C HIS A 313 -22.36 -14.35 3.52
N ARG A 314 -23.40 -13.57 3.84
CA ARG A 314 -23.65 -12.28 3.18
C ARG A 314 -22.56 -11.26 3.48
N GLY A 315 -22.10 -11.21 4.74
CA GLY A 315 -21.00 -10.34 5.15
C GLY A 315 -19.66 -10.76 4.54
N MET A 316 -19.42 -12.06 4.41
CA MET A 316 -18.25 -12.60 3.71
C MET A 316 -18.25 -12.19 2.23
N LEU A 317 -19.38 -12.39 1.52
CA LEU A 317 -19.51 -12.01 0.11
C LEU A 317 -19.33 -10.50 -0.09
N ALA A 318 -19.96 -9.67 0.75
CA ALA A 318 -19.83 -8.21 0.67
C ALA A 318 -18.37 -7.76 0.89
N ARG A 319 -17.64 -8.39 1.84
CA ARG A 319 -16.21 -8.13 2.04
C ARG A 319 -15.38 -8.55 0.82
N ALA A 320 -15.63 -9.73 0.25
CA ALA A 320 -14.92 -10.20 -0.95
C ALA A 320 -15.09 -9.23 -2.13
N GLN A 321 -16.33 -8.81 -2.40
CA GLN A 321 -16.66 -7.85 -3.45
C GLN A 321 -16.00 -6.49 -3.22
N LYS A 322 -16.03 -5.98 -1.99
CA LYS A 322 -15.39 -4.70 -1.63
C LYS A 322 -13.87 -4.74 -1.81
N ILE A 323 -13.22 -5.84 -1.40
CA ILE A 323 -11.78 -6.01 -1.61
C ILE A 323 -11.50 -6.02 -3.11
N ARG A 324 -12.23 -6.82 -3.89
CA ARG A 324 -12.06 -6.90 -5.34
C ARG A 324 -12.26 -5.55 -6.05
N SER A 325 -13.30 -4.79 -5.70
CA SER A 325 -13.53 -3.46 -6.29
C SER A 325 -12.39 -2.49 -5.96
N THR A 326 -11.93 -2.49 -4.70
CA THR A 326 -10.80 -1.66 -4.26
C THR A 326 -9.51 -2.00 -5.04
N LEU A 327 -9.24 -3.29 -5.26
CA LEU A 327 -8.09 -3.74 -6.03
C LEU A 327 -8.20 -3.39 -7.51
N SER A 328 -9.40 -3.49 -8.10
CA SER A 328 -9.65 -3.05 -9.48
C SER A 328 -9.39 -1.55 -9.63
N GLU A 329 -9.92 -0.72 -8.73
CA GLU A 329 -9.71 0.73 -8.73
C GLU A 329 -8.23 1.10 -8.57
N GLN A 330 -7.47 0.37 -7.74
CA GLN A 330 -6.03 0.55 -7.62
C GLN A 330 -5.29 0.20 -8.91
N ARG A 331 -5.63 -0.94 -9.53
CA ARG A 331 -5.02 -1.38 -10.80
C ARG A 331 -5.33 -0.40 -11.93
N ASP A 332 -6.55 0.10 -12.01
CA ASP A 332 -6.95 1.06 -13.04
C ASP A 332 -6.25 2.41 -12.83
N ARG A 333 -6.12 2.88 -11.57
CA ARG A 333 -5.29 4.04 -11.24
C ARG A 333 -3.83 3.84 -11.68
N GLN A 334 -3.22 2.71 -11.35
CA GLN A 334 -1.84 2.40 -11.77
C GLN A 334 -1.70 2.40 -13.30
N ARG A 335 -2.64 1.77 -14.03
CA ARG A 335 -2.66 1.79 -15.50
C ARG A 335 -2.74 3.21 -16.05
N MET A 336 -3.61 4.05 -15.48
CA MET A 336 -3.74 5.45 -15.88
C MET A 336 -2.46 6.24 -15.59
N GLN A 337 -1.82 6.03 -14.45
CA GLN A 337 -0.52 6.63 -14.12
C GLN A 337 0.55 6.22 -15.15
N THR A 338 0.73 4.92 -15.42
CA THR A 338 1.70 4.43 -16.40
C THR A 338 1.43 4.97 -17.80
N ARG A 339 0.17 5.00 -18.24
CA ARG A 339 -0.22 5.55 -19.55
C ARG A 339 0.12 7.04 -19.64
N SER A 340 -0.14 7.80 -18.58
CA SER A 340 0.14 9.23 -18.50
C SER A 340 1.64 9.51 -18.54
N LEU A 341 2.44 8.80 -17.73
CA LEU A 341 3.90 8.90 -17.75
C LEU A 341 4.51 8.52 -19.11
N ASN A 342 3.99 7.48 -19.77
CA ASN A 342 4.43 7.10 -21.11
C ASN A 342 4.08 8.18 -22.15
N THR A 343 2.93 8.84 -22.01
CA THR A 343 2.52 9.95 -22.87
C THR A 343 3.47 11.13 -22.70
N ILE A 344 3.78 11.52 -21.46
CA ILE A 344 4.75 12.58 -21.15
C ILE A 344 6.11 12.23 -21.78
N ARG A 345 6.62 11.02 -21.55
CA ARG A 345 7.93 10.59 -22.06
C ARG A 345 8.02 10.65 -23.58
N TYR A 346 6.98 10.19 -24.27
CA TYR A 346 6.94 10.23 -25.73
C TYR A 346 7.04 11.66 -26.26
N HIS A 347 6.26 12.58 -25.69
CA HIS A 347 6.22 13.97 -26.15
C HIS A 347 7.45 14.79 -25.76
N ILE A 348 8.08 14.49 -24.62
CA ILE A 348 9.41 15.03 -24.29
C ILE A 348 10.42 14.64 -25.37
N GLY A 349 10.44 13.36 -25.75
CA GLY A 349 11.31 12.90 -26.83
C GLY A 349 11.04 13.59 -28.18
N GLN A 350 9.81 14.04 -28.45
CA GLN A 350 9.54 14.82 -29.68
C GLN A 350 10.08 16.26 -29.58
N ILE A 351 10.00 16.90 -28.41
CA ILE A 351 10.56 18.23 -28.17
C ILE A 351 12.09 18.21 -28.30
N GLU A 352 12.75 17.21 -27.72
CA GLU A 352 14.20 17.02 -27.82
C GLU A 352 14.66 16.79 -29.27
N ASN A 353 13.82 16.19 -30.11
CA ASN A 353 14.09 16.00 -31.54
C ASN A 353 13.71 17.22 -32.40
N HIS A 354 13.34 18.34 -31.78
CA HIS A 354 12.95 19.59 -32.43
C HIS A 354 11.80 19.41 -33.44
N ASP A 355 10.78 18.62 -33.08
CA ASP A 355 9.55 18.53 -33.89
C ASP A 355 8.92 19.93 -34.07
N PRO A 356 8.51 20.32 -35.29
CA PRO A 356 7.96 21.65 -35.56
C PRO A 356 6.64 21.95 -34.82
N ASN A 357 5.95 20.93 -34.29
CA ASN A 357 4.66 21.09 -33.62
C ASN A 357 4.80 21.13 -32.09
N LEU A 358 5.61 22.06 -31.59
CA LEU A 358 5.92 22.20 -30.17
C LEU A 358 4.67 22.42 -29.31
N ASP A 359 3.72 23.26 -29.75
CA ASP A 359 2.49 23.57 -29.01
C ASP A 359 1.66 22.31 -28.72
N HIS A 360 1.55 21.42 -29.71
CA HIS A 360 0.86 20.14 -29.54
C HIS A 360 1.56 19.27 -28.48
N HIS A 361 2.88 19.15 -28.53
CA HIS A 361 3.63 18.34 -27.57
C HIS A 361 3.53 18.87 -26.15
N TRP A 362 3.61 20.19 -25.99
CA TRP A 362 3.42 20.85 -24.70
C TRP A 362 2.02 20.64 -24.13
N SER A 363 0.98 20.79 -24.95
CA SER A 363 -0.40 20.49 -24.55
C SER A 363 -0.55 19.04 -24.08
N ARG A 364 0.03 18.08 -24.81
CA ARG A 364 -0.03 16.65 -24.44
C ARG A 364 0.77 16.29 -23.19
N ILE A 365 1.88 16.99 -22.93
CA ILE A 365 2.62 16.84 -21.66
C ILE A 365 1.76 17.33 -20.49
N VAL A 366 1.12 18.49 -20.62
CA VAL A 366 0.23 19.03 -19.57
C VAL A 366 -0.95 18.10 -19.32
N GLU A 367 -1.61 17.60 -20.37
CA GLU A 367 -2.67 16.59 -20.24
C GLU A 367 -2.16 15.32 -19.55
N GLY A 368 -0.94 14.87 -19.88
CA GLY A 368 -0.30 13.74 -19.23
C GLY A 368 -0.02 13.99 -17.75
N ILE A 369 0.47 15.18 -17.38
CA ILE A 369 0.72 15.55 -15.98
C ILE A 369 -0.61 15.54 -15.21
N ILE A 370 -1.64 16.22 -15.71
CA ILE A 370 -2.96 16.28 -15.08
C ILE A 370 -3.55 14.88 -14.92
N GLY A 371 -3.51 14.06 -15.99
CA GLY A 371 -4.01 12.68 -15.96
C GLY A 371 -3.26 11.79 -14.96
N ALA A 372 -1.95 11.98 -14.81
CA ALA A 372 -1.17 11.28 -13.80
C ALA A 372 -1.58 11.67 -12.37
N LEU A 373 -1.73 12.98 -12.12
CA LEU A 373 -2.16 13.51 -10.82
C LEU A 373 -3.59 13.07 -10.48
N ASP A 374 -4.52 13.09 -11.44
CA ASP A 374 -5.90 12.62 -11.26
C ASP A 374 -5.97 11.11 -10.96
N ALA A 375 -5.04 10.34 -11.52
CA ALA A 375 -4.87 8.93 -11.18
C ALA A 375 -4.18 8.71 -9.80
N GLY A 376 -3.92 9.77 -9.04
CA GLY A 376 -3.35 9.73 -7.70
C GLY A 376 -1.83 9.72 -7.65
N LEU A 377 -1.13 10.04 -8.74
CA LEU A 377 0.31 10.27 -8.69
C LEU A 377 0.58 11.55 -7.90
N LEU A 378 1.54 11.51 -6.98
CA LEU A 378 1.92 12.71 -6.23
C LEU A 378 2.71 13.69 -7.12
N PRO A 379 2.54 15.02 -6.97
CA PRO A 379 3.36 16.00 -7.68
C PRO A 379 4.86 15.84 -7.44
N SER A 380 5.24 15.33 -6.26
CA SER A 380 6.61 15.04 -5.86
C SER A 380 7.12 13.67 -6.31
N SER A 381 6.38 12.95 -7.16
CA SER A 381 6.78 11.61 -7.63
C SER A 381 8.13 11.69 -8.35
N THR A 382 9.11 10.89 -7.88
CA THR A 382 10.45 10.83 -8.47
C THR A 382 10.42 10.57 -9.97
N ASP A 383 9.59 9.62 -10.42
CA ASP A 383 9.48 9.26 -11.84
C ASP A 383 8.99 10.44 -12.70
N LEU A 384 8.03 11.21 -12.18
CA LEU A 384 7.48 12.38 -12.88
C LEU A 384 8.50 13.51 -12.92
N VAL A 385 9.13 13.79 -11.77
CA VAL A 385 10.10 14.87 -11.62
C VAL A 385 11.34 14.62 -12.47
N GLU A 386 11.88 13.39 -12.44
CA GLU A 386 13.02 12.99 -13.30
C GLU A 386 12.70 13.09 -14.78
N LEU A 387 11.46 12.76 -15.16
CA LEU A 387 11.02 12.81 -16.54
C LEU A 387 10.94 14.25 -17.06
N LEU A 388 10.49 15.20 -16.24
CA LEU A 388 10.34 16.61 -16.61
C LEU A 388 11.63 17.44 -16.45
N GLU A 389 12.61 16.94 -15.70
CA GLU A 389 13.88 17.63 -15.45
C GLU A 389 14.59 18.13 -16.73
N PRO A 390 14.72 17.34 -17.83
CA PRO A 390 15.46 17.75 -19.02
C PRO A 390 14.85 18.95 -19.77
N ILE A 391 13.55 19.15 -19.64
CA ILE A 391 12.79 20.19 -20.37
C ILE A 391 12.30 21.32 -19.45
N ALA A 392 12.78 21.36 -18.20
CA ALA A 392 12.24 22.24 -17.17
C ALA A 392 12.43 23.74 -17.46
N ASP A 393 13.46 24.09 -18.22
CA ASP A 393 13.80 25.46 -18.61
C ASP A 393 13.11 25.89 -19.92
N ASP A 394 12.61 24.94 -20.72
CA ASP A 394 11.98 25.18 -22.03
C ASP A 394 10.45 25.27 -21.99
N ILE A 395 9.85 25.06 -20.82
CA ILE A 395 8.39 25.05 -20.68
C ILE A 395 7.78 26.45 -20.95
N PRO A 396 6.72 26.53 -21.78
CA PRO A 396 5.99 27.77 -22.00
C PRO A 396 5.38 28.32 -20.71
N SER A 397 5.48 29.64 -20.51
CA SER A 397 4.99 30.35 -19.33
C SER A 397 3.49 30.17 -19.11
N GLU A 398 2.71 30.06 -20.18
CA GLU A 398 1.25 29.96 -20.15
C GLU A 398 0.81 28.64 -19.50
N LEU A 399 1.59 27.58 -19.68
CA LEU A 399 1.31 26.28 -19.05
C LEU A 399 1.58 26.30 -17.54
N LEU A 400 2.49 27.16 -17.12
CA LEU A 400 2.83 27.37 -15.73
C LEU A 400 1.83 28.25 -15.00
N GLU A 401 0.79 28.77 -15.63
CA GLU A 401 -0.28 29.49 -14.93
C GLU A 401 -1.21 28.53 -14.17
N GLN A 402 -1.18 27.24 -14.49
CA GLN A 402 -2.03 26.23 -13.87
C GLN A 402 -1.45 25.79 -12.50
N PRO A 403 -2.17 25.96 -11.37
CA PRO A 403 -1.62 25.69 -10.03
C PRO A 403 -1.08 24.28 -9.83
N ARG A 404 -1.73 23.28 -10.42
CA ARG A 404 -1.30 21.87 -10.33
C ARG A 404 0.03 21.62 -11.06
N ILE A 405 0.25 22.32 -12.17
CA ILE A 405 1.48 22.23 -12.95
C ILE A 405 2.62 22.97 -12.22
N GLN A 406 2.34 24.16 -11.67
CA GLN A 406 3.28 24.89 -10.82
C GLN A 406 3.81 24.02 -9.67
N GLU A 407 2.90 23.29 -9.00
CA GLU A 407 3.28 22.44 -7.88
C GLU A 407 4.25 21.33 -8.28
N VAL A 408 4.02 20.64 -9.41
CA VAL A 408 4.93 19.61 -9.93
C VAL A 408 6.30 20.22 -10.21
N PHE A 409 6.33 21.34 -10.90
CA PHE A 409 7.59 21.96 -11.28
C PHE A 409 8.35 22.57 -10.10
N ARG A 410 7.69 22.81 -8.97
CA ARG A 410 8.37 23.22 -7.75
C ARG A 410 9.29 22.10 -7.28
N TYR A 411 8.82 20.86 -7.35
CA TYR A 411 9.63 19.69 -7.04
C TYR A 411 10.73 19.44 -8.08
N VAL A 412 10.50 19.77 -9.35
CA VAL A 412 11.54 19.76 -10.39
C VAL A 412 12.65 20.75 -10.07
N ASP A 413 12.30 22.00 -9.76
CA ASP A 413 13.29 23.03 -9.41
C ASP A 413 14.06 22.68 -8.13
N GLN A 414 13.38 22.19 -7.09
CA GLN A 414 14.02 21.72 -5.86
C GLN A 414 14.99 20.57 -6.12
N ARG A 415 14.65 19.65 -7.02
CA ARG A 415 15.53 18.53 -7.36
C ARG A 415 16.76 19.01 -8.13
N ILE A 416 16.59 19.90 -9.11
CA ILE A 416 17.72 20.49 -9.86
C ILE A 416 18.66 21.23 -8.91
N ALA A 417 18.11 22.09 -8.04
CA ALA A 417 18.89 22.81 -7.04
C ALA A 417 19.67 21.85 -6.10
N ARG A 418 19.04 20.78 -5.62
CA ARG A 418 19.72 19.76 -4.80
C ARG A 418 20.84 19.04 -5.56
N LYS A 419 20.63 18.69 -6.83
CA LYS A 419 21.64 18.06 -7.67
C LYS A 419 22.85 18.98 -7.89
N GLU A 420 22.62 20.27 -8.16
CA GLU A 420 23.69 21.26 -8.29
C GLU A 420 24.46 21.45 -6.98
N CYS A 421 23.77 21.48 -5.83
CA CYS A 421 24.44 21.57 -4.52
C CYS A 421 25.30 20.33 -4.19
N ALA A 422 24.90 19.15 -4.66
CA ALA A 422 25.58 17.89 -4.39
C ALA A 422 26.69 17.56 -5.41
N GLY A 423 26.53 17.98 -6.67
CA GLY A 423 27.44 17.71 -7.78
C GLY A 423 28.47 18.81 -7.94
N GLY A 424 29.58 18.71 -7.22
CA GLY A 424 30.71 19.64 -7.30
C GLY A 424 31.47 19.54 -8.62
N GLU A 425 31.26 20.54 -9.48
CA GLU A 425 32.11 21.15 -10.51
C GLU A 425 31.10 21.78 -11.50
N PRO A 426 31.07 23.11 -11.65
CA PRO A 426 30.16 23.77 -12.59
C PRO A 426 30.34 23.15 -13.97
N LEU A 427 29.25 22.81 -14.66
CA LEU A 427 29.32 22.42 -16.06
C LEU A 427 29.93 23.59 -16.84
N GLU A 428 31.24 23.49 -17.12
CA GLU A 428 32.03 24.42 -17.92
C GLU A 428 31.65 24.28 -19.39
N ALA A 429 30.39 24.54 -19.73
CA ALA A 429 30.01 24.77 -21.10
C ALA A 429 30.46 26.19 -21.45
N VAL A 430 31.65 26.31 -22.04
CA VAL A 430 32.09 27.52 -22.74
C VAL A 430 31.11 27.75 -23.89
N ARG A 431 30.00 28.44 -23.60
CA ARG A 431 29.06 28.92 -24.60
C ARG A 431 29.58 30.27 -25.10
N GLU A 432 29.52 30.48 -26.42
CA GLU A 432 29.88 31.75 -27.02
C GLU A 432 29.06 32.87 -26.38
N THR A 433 29.73 33.92 -25.88
CA THR A 433 29.08 35.07 -25.28
C THR A 433 28.22 35.75 -26.34
N THR A 434 26.89 35.69 -26.18
CA THR A 434 25.97 36.33 -27.13
C THR A 434 26.09 37.86 -27.07
N PRO A 435 25.68 38.59 -28.12
CA PRO A 435 25.65 40.06 -28.11
C PRO A 435 24.90 40.65 -26.91
N GLU A 436 23.78 40.04 -26.53
CA GLU A 436 22.94 40.45 -25.40
C GLU A 436 23.70 40.31 -24.07
N ILE A 437 24.43 39.22 -23.87
CA ILE A 437 25.26 39.03 -22.65
C ILE A 437 26.31 40.14 -22.55
N ARG A 438 26.95 40.52 -23.66
CA ARG A 438 27.94 41.62 -23.66
C ARG A 438 27.33 42.96 -23.27
N LEU A 439 26.15 43.28 -23.82
CA LEU A 439 25.42 44.51 -23.48
C LEU A 439 25.04 44.54 -21.99
N VAL A 440 24.45 43.45 -21.49
CA VAL A 440 24.05 43.35 -20.08
C VAL A 440 25.26 43.39 -19.15
N ARG A 441 26.35 42.72 -19.49
CA ARG A 441 27.63 42.79 -18.76
C ARG A 441 28.15 44.22 -18.65
N GLU A 442 28.16 44.97 -19.75
CA GLU A 442 28.62 46.37 -19.75
C GLU A 442 27.77 47.24 -18.81
N ALA A 443 26.45 47.03 -18.79
CA ALA A 443 25.55 47.79 -17.91
C ALA A 443 25.60 47.37 -16.43
N LEU A 444 25.87 46.09 -16.14
CA LEU A 444 25.78 45.52 -14.79
C LEU A 444 27.13 45.23 -14.12
N ARG A 445 28.25 45.42 -14.81
CA ARG A 445 29.60 45.20 -14.27
C ARG A 445 29.79 45.86 -12.90
N GLY A 446 30.18 45.07 -11.92
CA GLY A 446 30.46 45.50 -10.55
C GLY A 446 29.23 45.96 -9.76
N THR A 447 28.02 45.68 -10.26
CA THR A 447 26.76 45.97 -9.57
C THR A 447 26.09 44.70 -9.05
N ARG A 448 25.17 44.88 -8.11
CA ARG A 448 24.35 43.81 -7.56
C ARG A 448 23.07 43.64 -8.38
N MET A 449 22.66 42.40 -8.57
CA MET A 449 21.36 42.03 -9.13
C MET A 449 20.56 41.27 -8.08
N VAL A 450 19.26 41.56 -7.95
CA VAL A 450 18.34 40.80 -7.11
C VAL A 450 17.50 39.91 -8.02
N LEU A 451 17.43 38.62 -7.73
CA LEU A 451 16.56 37.66 -8.42
C LEU A 451 15.53 37.12 -7.43
N ILE A 452 14.24 37.34 -7.69
CA ILE A 452 13.13 36.96 -6.82
C ILE A 452 12.38 35.77 -7.43
N GLY A 453 12.25 34.70 -6.65
CA GLY A 453 11.51 33.50 -7.01
C GLY A 453 12.38 32.32 -7.43
N GLY A 454 11.75 31.14 -7.49
CA GLY A 454 12.45 29.87 -7.69
C GLY A 454 13.29 29.45 -6.49
N GLU A 455 13.94 28.30 -6.63
CA GLU A 455 14.94 27.80 -5.68
C GLU A 455 16.34 28.24 -6.15
N PRO A 456 17.22 28.72 -5.26
CA PRO A 456 18.56 29.13 -5.63
C PRO A 456 19.34 27.96 -6.23
N ARG A 457 19.80 28.13 -7.47
CA ARG A 457 20.60 27.17 -8.22
C ARG A 457 22.07 27.62 -8.22
N PRO A 458 22.98 27.01 -7.46
CA PRO A 458 24.35 27.50 -7.30
C PRO A 458 25.10 27.68 -8.64
N HIS A 459 24.92 26.78 -9.60
CA HIS A 459 25.60 26.88 -10.88
C HIS A 459 25.03 28.00 -11.74
N SER A 460 23.70 28.15 -11.77
CA SER A 460 23.06 29.25 -12.47
C SER A 460 23.43 30.61 -11.84
N LYS A 461 23.49 30.67 -10.51
CA LYS A 461 23.94 31.86 -9.77
C LYS A 461 25.36 32.26 -10.19
N ALA A 462 26.30 31.32 -10.10
CA ALA A 462 27.69 31.55 -10.45
C ALA A 462 27.86 31.92 -11.95
N ALA A 463 27.08 31.29 -12.83
CA ALA A 463 27.09 31.63 -14.26
C ALA A 463 26.60 33.05 -14.51
N LEU A 464 25.52 33.49 -13.87
CA LEU A 464 25.02 34.87 -14.00
C LEU A 464 26.02 35.89 -13.44
N GLU A 465 26.60 35.62 -12.26
CA GLU A 465 27.64 36.47 -11.67
C GLU A 465 28.86 36.60 -12.58
N ARG A 466 29.35 35.48 -13.13
CA ARG A 466 30.49 35.47 -14.05
C ARG A 466 30.18 36.16 -15.37
N GLU A 467 29.08 35.77 -16.03
CA GLU A 467 28.77 36.24 -17.39
C GLU A 467 28.36 37.71 -17.42
N PHE A 468 27.74 38.24 -16.36
CA PHE A 468 27.39 39.65 -16.26
C PHE A 468 28.40 40.49 -15.46
N GLU A 469 29.45 39.85 -14.93
CA GLU A 469 30.46 40.46 -14.05
C GLU A 469 29.81 41.19 -12.86
N LEU A 470 28.82 40.57 -12.23
CA LEU A 470 28.12 41.12 -11.06
C LEU A 470 29.04 41.12 -9.83
N SER A 471 28.85 42.08 -8.93
CA SER A 471 29.46 42.01 -7.60
C SER A 471 28.82 40.91 -6.75
N GLU A 472 27.50 40.73 -6.89
CA GLU A 472 26.70 39.72 -6.20
C GLU A 472 25.37 39.51 -6.94
N LEU A 473 24.94 38.26 -7.06
CA LEU A 473 23.55 37.92 -7.37
C LEU A 473 22.82 37.50 -6.08
N ASP A 474 21.96 38.40 -5.60
CA ASP A 474 21.13 38.15 -4.43
C ASP A 474 19.83 37.43 -4.84
N TRP A 475 19.83 36.10 -4.66
CA TRP A 475 18.72 35.25 -5.05
C TRP A 475 17.77 35.02 -3.87
N GLN A 476 16.64 35.71 -3.90
CA GLN A 476 15.60 35.71 -2.87
C GLN A 476 14.54 34.66 -3.19
N VAL A 477 14.45 33.64 -2.32
CA VAL A 477 13.41 32.61 -2.41
C VAL A 477 12.05 33.21 -2.10
N SER A 478 11.06 32.90 -2.93
CA SER A 478 9.69 33.37 -2.74
C SER A 478 8.74 32.20 -2.56
N GLU A 479 8.12 32.10 -1.39
CA GLU A 479 7.01 31.16 -1.16
C GLU A 479 5.70 31.77 -1.66
N ALA A 480 4.69 30.93 -1.88
CA ALA A 480 3.34 31.40 -2.18
C ALA A 480 2.88 32.40 -1.11
N HIS A 481 2.32 33.54 -1.55
CA HIS A 481 1.84 34.62 -0.68
C HIS A 481 2.90 35.34 0.16
N THR A 482 4.18 35.25 -0.19
CA THR A 482 5.21 36.06 0.48
C THR A 482 4.94 37.55 0.23
N PRO A 483 4.80 38.40 1.28
CA PRO A 483 4.56 39.82 1.09
C PRO A 483 5.78 40.51 0.45
N HIS A 484 5.55 41.43 -0.48
CA HIS A 484 6.62 42.12 -1.23
C HIS A 484 7.58 42.93 -0.34
N SER A 485 7.13 43.37 0.85
CA SER A 485 7.95 44.08 1.83
C SER A 485 9.17 43.28 2.30
N ARG A 486 9.12 41.94 2.21
CA ARG A 486 10.26 41.08 2.53
C ARG A 486 11.47 41.34 1.62
N PHE A 487 11.23 41.78 0.39
CA PHE A 487 12.30 42.01 -0.60
C PHE A 487 12.79 43.46 -0.61
N GLU A 488 12.10 44.39 0.06
CA GLU A 488 12.42 45.82 0.03
C GLU A 488 13.86 46.11 0.51
N SER A 489 14.33 45.40 1.53
CA SER A 489 15.70 45.56 2.03
C SER A 489 16.77 45.15 1.01
N ALA A 490 16.49 44.19 0.13
CA ALA A 490 17.41 43.78 -0.93
C ALA A 490 17.35 44.79 -2.09
N ILE A 491 16.15 45.21 -2.47
CA ILE A 491 15.90 46.17 -3.56
C ILE A 491 16.50 47.54 -3.26
N THR A 492 16.45 48.00 -2.01
CA THR A 492 16.90 49.33 -1.60
C THR A 492 18.42 49.48 -1.49
N GLN A 493 19.19 48.41 -1.63
CA GLN A 493 20.65 48.50 -1.55
C GLN A 493 21.21 49.44 -2.63
N PRO A 494 22.19 50.32 -2.30
CA PRO A 494 22.71 51.29 -3.26
C PRO A 494 23.32 50.67 -4.52
N ASP A 495 23.96 49.50 -4.38
CA ASP A 495 24.63 48.76 -5.44
C ASP A 495 23.68 47.88 -6.28
N THR A 496 22.45 47.65 -5.82
CA THR A 496 21.43 46.93 -6.61
C THR A 496 21.03 47.77 -7.81
N ARG A 497 21.16 47.22 -9.02
CA ARG A 497 20.81 47.92 -10.26
C ARG A 497 19.59 47.33 -10.97
N VAL A 498 19.49 46.00 -10.96
CA VAL A 498 18.40 45.24 -11.59
C VAL A 498 17.74 44.34 -10.55
N VAL A 499 16.41 44.31 -10.58
CA VAL A 499 15.56 43.38 -9.84
C VAL A 499 14.80 42.56 -10.87
N ALA A 500 15.12 41.27 -10.95
CA ALA A 500 14.42 40.33 -11.81
C ALA A 500 13.46 39.47 -10.98
N ILE A 501 12.25 39.23 -11.48
CA ILE A 501 11.30 38.30 -10.87
C ILE A 501 10.98 37.15 -11.81
N MET A 502 11.00 35.93 -11.30
CA MET A 502 10.52 34.76 -12.02
C MET A 502 9.00 34.68 -12.00
N ILE A 503 8.36 34.92 -13.14
CA ILE A 503 6.89 34.97 -13.16
C ILE A 503 6.25 33.59 -12.92
N ARG A 504 6.97 32.50 -13.24
CA ARG A 504 6.58 31.11 -12.93
C ARG A 504 6.25 30.89 -11.46
N TRP A 505 6.96 31.58 -10.58
CA TRP A 505 6.85 31.46 -9.13
C TRP A 505 6.07 32.63 -8.51
N SER A 506 5.61 33.55 -9.37
CA SER A 506 4.94 34.76 -8.93
C SER A 506 3.43 34.51 -8.81
N SER A 507 2.91 34.41 -7.58
CA SER A 507 1.49 34.62 -7.33
C SER A 507 1.09 36.08 -7.62
N HIS A 508 -0.19 36.38 -7.78
CA HIS A 508 -0.69 37.76 -7.97
C HIS A 508 -0.20 38.78 -6.90
N SER A 509 0.38 38.31 -5.80
CA SER A 509 0.96 39.12 -4.72
C SER A 509 2.17 39.99 -5.09
N TYR A 510 2.73 39.85 -6.30
CA TYR A 510 3.97 40.55 -6.69
C TYR A 510 3.76 41.80 -7.55
N GLU A 511 2.52 42.22 -7.81
CA GLU A 511 2.21 43.43 -8.59
C GLU A 511 2.86 44.71 -8.03
N GLY A 512 3.03 44.80 -6.70
CA GLY A 512 3.65 45.97 -6.05
C GLY A 512 5.19 46.05 -6.14
N LEU A 513 5.88 45.01 -6.61
CA LEU A 513 7.36 45.04 -6.68
C LEU A 513 7.87 46.06 -7.70
N GLN A 514 7.13 46.26 -8.79
CA GLN A 514 7.49 47.25 -9.80
C GLN A 514 7.46 48.67 -9.23
N GLU A 515 6.42 49.02 -8.47
CA GLU A 515 6.29 50.33 -7.82
C GLU A 515 7.44 50.61 -6.84
N ILE A 516 7.87 49.58 -6.09
CA ILE A 516 9.02 49.68 -5.18
C ILE A 516 10.32 49.90 -5.97
N CYS A 517 10.53 49.17 -7.06
CA CYS A 517 11.70 49.35 -7.90
C CYS A 517 11.73 50.77 -8.50
N GLU A 518 10.62 51.24 -9.05
CA GLU A 518 10.49 52.60 -9.61
C GLU A 518 10.77 53.68 -8.55
N LYS A 519 10.18 53.55 -7.36
CA LYS A 519 10.41 54.46 -6.22
C LYS A 519 11.89 54.58 -5.83
N HIS A 520 12.65 53.50 -5.98
CA HIS A 520 14.07 53.44 -5.62
C HIS A 520 15.02 53.53 -6.82
N GLY A 521 14.51 53.84 -8.01
CA GLY A 521 15.29 53.99 -9.24
C GLY A 521 15.98 52.69 -9.67
N LYS A 522 15.37 51.54 -9.40
CA LYS A 522 15.87 50.21 -9.78
C LYS A 522 15.14 49.72 -11.02
N VAL A 523 15.86 49.03 -11.90
CA VAL A 523 15.30 48.45 -13.12
C VAL A 523 14.57 47.16 -12.77
N PHE A 524 13.31 47.04 -13.15
CA PHE A 524 12.49 45.84 -12.91
C PHE A 524 12.36 45.00 -14.19
N VAL A 525 12.61 43.70 -14.09
CA VAL A 525 12.56 42.76 -15.23
C VAL A 525 11.73 41.53 -14.84
N ARG A 526 10.85 41.10 -15.74
CA ARG A 526 10.08 39.86 -15.59
C ARG A 526 10.76 38.74 -16.35
N LEU A 527 11.04 37.62 -15.70
CA LEU A 527 11.63 36.44 -16.33
C LEU A 527 10.52 35.41 -16.58
N PRO A 528 10.09 35.21 -17.84
CA PRO A 528 9.08 34.21 -18.21
C PRO A 528 9.52 32.78 -17.88
N GLY A 529 10.82 32.51 -17.95
CA GLY A 529 11.40 31.22 -17.59
C GLY A 529 12.92 31.22 -17.68
N GLY A 530 13.48 30.07 -17.29
CA GLY A 530 14.89 29.72 -17.36
C GLY A 530 15.86 30.56 -16.52
N TYR A 531 17.06 30.01 -16.35
CA TYR A 531 18.13 30.57 -15.51
C TYR A 531 19.41 30.84 -16.29
N SER A 532 19.39 30.58 -17.61
CA SER A 532 20.58 30.72 -18.44
C SER A 532 20.94 32.20 -18.61
N PRO A 533 22.24 32.56 -18.54
CA PRO A 533 22.67 33.94 -18.77
C PRO A 533 22.19 34.53 -20.10
N ALA A 534 22.11 33.74 -21.16
CA ALA A 534 21.62 34.19 -22.46
C ALA A 534 20.14 34.60 -22.40
N GLN A 535 19.29 33.79 -21.77
CA GLN A 535 17.86 34.06 -21.64
C GLN A 535 17.58 35.25 -20.70
N VAL A 536 18.28 35.30 -19.56
CA VAL A 536 18.18 36.44 -18.64
C VAL A 536 18.65 37.73 -19.34
N ALA A 537 19.75 37.68 -20.10
CA ALA A 537 20.23 38.83 -20.83
C ALA A 537 19.25 39.29 -21.91
N HIS A 538 18.67 38.36 -22.66
CA HIS A 538 17.65 38.65 -23.66
C HIS A 538 16.48 39.42 -23.05
N GLN A 539 15.96 38.96 -21.91
CA GLN A 539 14.84 39.60 -21.21
C GLN A 539 15.21 40.98 -20.65
N ILE A 540 16.42 41.16 -20.14
CA ILE A 540 16.91 42.47 -19.69
C ILE A 540 17.01 43.44 -20.88
N VAL A 541 17.56 43.01 -22.02
CA VAL A 541 17.69 43.88 -23.22
C VAL A 541 16.31 44.25 -23.76
N GLU A 542 15.41 43.28 -23.87
CA GLU A 542 14.05 43.48 -24.38
C GLU A 542 13.24 44.45 -23.52
N GLN A 543 13.27 44.28 -22.19
CA GLN A 543 12.40 45.03 -21.28
C GLN A 543 13.03 46.34 -20.77
N ALA A 544 14.37 46.41 -20.69
CA ALA A 544 15.05 47.45 -19.93
C ALA A 544 16.21 48.14 -20.64
N SER A 545 16.41 47.93 -21.95
CA SER A 545 17.50 48.55 -22.71
C SER A 545 17.58 50.07 -22.53
N ILE A 546 16.44 50.78 -22.60
CA ILE A 546 16.39 52.24 -22.46
C ILE A 546 16.81 52.69 -21.05
N GLN A 547 16.28 52.04 -20.01
CA GLN A 547 16.53 52.42 -18.61
C GLN A 547 18.00 52.17 -18.22
N LEU A 548 18.61 51.13 -18.80
CA LEU A 548 20.01 50.79 -18.57
C LEU A 548 20.99 51.58 -19.46
N GLY A 549 20.50 52.35 -20.44
CA GLY A 549 21.34 53.06 -21.40
C GLY A 549 22.03 52.14 -22.40
N LEU A 550 21.46 50.96 -22.66
CA LEU A 550 21.98 50.02 -23.65
C LEU A 550 21.67 50.51 -25.05
N ALA A 551 22.66 50.48 -25.94
CA ALA A 551 22.42 50.67 -27.37
C ALA A 551 21.42 49.61 -27.83
N GLN A 552 20.28 50.03 -28.38
CA GLN A 552 19.35 49.06 -28.95
C GLN A 552 20.09 48.29 -30.05
N PRO A 553 20.06 46.95 -30.05
CA PRO A 553 20.58 46.21 -31.17
C PRO A 553 19.85 46.73 -32.40
N GLU A 554 20.59 47.28 -33.37
CA GLU A 554 20.02 47.84 -34.60
C GLU A 554 18.93 46.90 -35.09
N ALA A 555 17.67 47.33 -34.99
CA ALA A 555 16.52 46.48 -35.18
C ALA A 555 16.78 45.68 -36.45
N ARG A 556 16.96 44.35 -36.33
CA ARG A 556 17.21 43.45 -37.45
C ARG A 556 16.22 43.86 -38.50
N SER A 557 16.70 44.56 -39.53
CA SER A 557 15.85 45.17 -40.54
C SER A 557 15.17 44.00 -41.23
N ALA A 558 13.96 43.71 -40.77
CA ALA A 558 13.20 42.57 -41.22
C ALA A 558 13.07 42.73 -42.71
N HIS A 559 13.61 41.75 -43.42
CA HIS A 559 13.31 41.41 -44.80
C HIS A 559 11.99 42.02 -45.28
N SER A 560 12.09 43.22 -45.84
CA SER A 560 11.26 43.64 -46.96
C SER A 560 11.80 42.91 -48.19
N GLY A 561 11.52 41.61 -48.23
CA GLY A 561 11.59 40.79 -49.44
C GLY A 561 10.15 40.57 -49.89
N GLU A 562 9.72 41.41 -50.83
CA GLU A 562 8.58 41.12 -51.73
C GLU A 562 8.87 39.90 -52.60
#